data_AF-X1L9Z5-F1
#
_entry.id   AF-X1L9Z5-F1
#
_cell.length_a   1.000
_cell.length_b   1.000
_cell.length_c   1.000
_cell.angle_alpha   90.00
_cell.angle_beta   90.00
_cell.angle_gamma   90.00
#
_symmetry.space_group_name_H-M   'P 1'
#
loop_
_entity.id
_entity.type
_entity.pdbx_description
1 polymer ?
#
loop_
_entity_poly.entity_id
_entity_poly.type
_entity_poly.pdbx_seq_one_letter_code
_entity_poly.pdbx_strand_id
1 'polypeptide(L)'
;GLGALFGLYRFPIEEIESLRLHAEELERNFGKKPARVCFPSANELRNIGVDIPYFIKRGSYNNGREELVEMGHYEKFDELLYALAKLAIPTISIVSSERDGPAMLRILDKYATCTTLNVHSGVGDNANIFCRNGEGSKVHFEQTTDFPREPIKTKQDMIKRGYNPILNI
;
A
#
# COMPACT_ATOMS: atom_id res chain seq x y z
N GLY A 1 -4.52 -4.44 -13.40
CA GLY A 1 -3.58 -3.64 -12.60
C GLY A 1 -2.28 -4.40 -12.56
N LEU A 2 -1.15 -3.71 -12.45
CA LEU A 2 0.16 -4.33 -12.28
C LEU A 2 0.64 -4.16 -10.84
N GLY A 3 1.64 -4.92 -10.43
CA GLY A 3 2.30 -4.68 -9.16
C GLY A 3 3.50 -5.59 -8.96
N ALA A 4 4.38 -5.16 -8.06
CA ALA A 4 5.53 -5.92 -7.60
C ALA A 4 5.52 -5.93 -6.06
N LEU A 5 5.81 -7.08 -5.47
CA LEU A 5 5.90 -7.24 -4.03
C LEU A 5 7.36 -7.05 -3.60
N PHE A 6 7.67 -5.87 -3.08
CA PHE A 6 9.04 -5.52 -2.72
C PHE A 6 9.51 -6.31 -1.50
N GLY A 7 10.78 -6.72 -1.51
CA GLY A 7 11.37 -7.59 -0.50
C GLY A 7 11.53 -9.05 -0.94
N LEU A 8 10.95 -9.43 -2.09
CA LEU A 8 11.18 -10.75 -2.72
C LEU A 8 12.40 -10.78 -3.65
N TYR A 9 12.70 -9.66 -4.31
CA TYR A 9 13.82 -9.54 -5.23
C TYR A 9 14.86 -8.51 -4.75
N ARG A 10 16.14 -8.75 -5.05
CA ARG A 10 17.26 -7.90 -4.60
C ARG A 10 17.38 -6.57 -5.34
N PHE A 11 16.83 -6.46 -6.55
CA PHE A 11 16.98 -5.28 -7.40
C PHE A 11 15.62 -4.61 -7.64
N PRO A 12 15.12 -3.84 -6.67
CA PRO A 12 13.79 -3.24 -6.76
C PRO A 12 13.63 -2.20 -7.87
N ILE A 13 14.74 -1.58 -8.30
CA ILE A 13 14.73 -0.66 -9.45
C ILE A 13 14.42 -1.43 -10.74
N GLU A 14 14.94 -2.65 -10.90
CA GLU A 14 14.62 -3.51 -12.05
C GLU A 14 13.14 -3.93 -12.04
N GLU A 15 12.51 -4.06 -10.87
CA GLU A 15 11.07 -4.31 -10.77
C GLU A 15 10.26 -3.12 -11.29
N ILE A 16 10.65 -1.88 -10.96
CA ILE A 16 10.00 -0.67 -11.51
C ILE A 16 10.16 -0.62 -13.02
N GLU A 17 11.37 -0.86 -13.53
CA GLU A 17 11.62 -0.89 -14.98
C GLU A 17 10.79 -1.96 -15.68
N SER A 18 10.75 -3.17 -15.11
CA SER A 18 9.96 -4.28 -15.64
C SER A 18 8.46 -3.97 -15.64
N LEU A 19 7.95 -3.29 -14.61
CA LEU A 19 6.57 -2.84 -14.56
C LEU A 19 6.28 -1.78 -15.63
N ARG A 20 7.20 -0.85 -15.89
CA ARG A 20 7.09 0.13 -16.98
C ARG A 20 7.06 -0.58 -18.34
N LEU A 21 7.99 -1.48 -18.60
CA LEU A 21 8.05 -2.25 -19.85
C LEU A 21 6.79 -3.10 -20.05
N HIS A 22 6.28 -3.72 -18.99
CA HIS A 22 5.03 -4.47 -19.05
C HIS A 22 3.83 -3.55 -19.35
N ALA A 23 3.76 -2.36 -18.74
CA ALA A 23 2.72 -1.39 -19.05
C ALA A 23 2.76 -0.92 -20.51
N GLU A 24 3.95 -0.69 -21.07
CA GLU A 24 4.15 -0.33 -22.48
C GLU A 24 3.76 -1.46 -23.43
N GLU A 25 4.09 -2.70 -23.07
CA GLU A 25 3.72 -3.87 -23.86
C GLU A 25 2.20 -4.08 -23.90
N LEU A 26 1.51 -3.87 -22.77
CA LEU A 26 0.05 -3.89 -22.73
C LEU A 26 -0.57 -2.80 -23.59
N GLU A 27 0.02 -1.60 -23.60
CA GLU A 27 -0.44 -0.52 -24.46
C GLU A 27 -0.24 -0.86 -25.95
N ARG A 28 0.93 -1.39 -26.32
CA ARG A 28 1.21 -1.81 -27.71
C ARG A 28 0.23 -2.88 -28.21
N ASN A 29 -0.04 -3.89 -27.39
CA ASN A 29 -0.82 -5.06 -27.80
C ASN A 29 -2.34 -4.85 -27.70
N PHE A 30 -2.79 -4.04 -26.75
CA PHE A 30 -4.22 -3.89 -26.45
C PHE A 30 -4.74 -2.45 -26.58
N GLY A 31 -3.88 -1.49 -26.95
CA GLY A 31 -4.22 -0.07 -27.03
C GLY A 31 -4.60 0.55 -25.69
N LYS A 32 -4.26 -0.11 -24.57
CA LYS A 32 -4.68 0.29 -23.22
C LYS A 32 -3.54 0.13 -22.21
N LYS A 33 -3.29 1.19 -21.45
CA LYS A 33 -2.43 1.15 -20.27
C LYS A 33 -3.14 0.47 -19.09
N PRO A 34 -2.40 -0.15 -18.16
CA PRO A 34 -2.97 -0.58 -16.90
C PRO A 34 -3.50 0.63 -16.14
N ALA A 35 -4.71 0.51 -15.57
CA ALA A 35 -5.33 1.60 -14.82
C ALA A 35 -4.55 1.96 -13.54
N ARG A 36 -3.86 0.99 -12.94
CA ARG A 36 -3.21 1.12 -11.65
C ARG A 36 -2.02 0.19 -11.49
N VAL A 37 -1.02 0.67 -10.75
CA VAL A 37 0.15 -0.06 -10.31
C VAL A 37 0.21 -0.02 -8.77
N CYS A 38 0.52 -1.16 -8.16
CA CYS A 38 0.64 -1.30 -6.71
C CYS A 38 2.06 -1.72 -6.34
N PHE A 39 2.56 -1.18 -5.23
CA PHE A 39 3.91 -1.48 -4.73
C PHE A 39 3.86 -1.97 -3.27
N PRO A 40 3.12 -3.06 -2.97
CA PRO A 40 3.09 -3.57 -1.60
C PRO A 40 4.48 -4.01 -1.15
N SER A 41 4.77 -3.80 0.13
CA SER A 41 5.96 -4.34 0.78
C SER A 41 5.68 -5.71 1.41
N ALA A 42 6.63 -6.63 1.30
CA ALA A 42 6.60 -7.90 2.02
C ALA A 42 6.84 -7.71 3.53
N ASN A 43 7.45 -6.59 3.97
CA ASN A 43 7.90 -6.42 5.35
C ASN A 43 6.80 -6.56 6.43
N GLU A 44 5.52 -6.50 6.07
CA GLU A 44 4.39 -6.60 6.99
C GLU A 44 3.75 -8.00 7.08
N LEU A 45 4.33 -9.03 6.44
CA LEU A 45 3.81 -10.40 6.51
C LEU A 45 4.23 -11.09 7.82
N ARG A 46 3.48 -10.87 8.91
CA ARG A 46 3.74 -11.51 10.22
C ARG A 46 3.17 -12.92 10.35
N ASN A 47 2.12 -13.22 9.59
CA ASN A 47 1.28 -14.41 9.78
C ASN A 47 1.60 -15.56 8.82
N ILE A 48 2.54 -15.33 7.90
CA ILE A 48 2.98 -16.34 6.95
C ILE A 48 4.37 -16.75 7.42
N GLY A 49 4.56 -18.03 7.77
CA GLY A 49 5.85 -18.59 8.21
C GLY A 49 6.89 -18.65 7.08
N VAL A 50 7.00 -17.58 6.30
CA VAL A 50 7.87 -17.43 5.13
C VAL A 50 8.92 -16.40 5.48
N ASP A 51 10.17 -16.77 5.28
CA ASP A 51 11.30 -15.85 5.42
C ASP A 51 11.32 -14.87 4.24
N ILE A 52 11.48 -13.58 4.53
CA ILE A 52 11.51 -12.52 3.51
C ILE A 52 12.99 -12.24 3.21
N PRO A 53 13.51 -12.66 2.04
CA PRO A 53 14.95 -12.69 1.79
C PRO A 53 15.61 -11.32 1.84
N TYR A 54 14.88 -10.25 1.51
CA TYR A 54 15.39 -8.88 1.51
C TYR A 54 14.61 -7.99 2.48
N PHE A 55 14.38 -8.49 3.70
CA PHE A 55 13.70 -7.73 4.75
C PHE A 55 14.45 -6.43 5.08
N ILE A 56 13.74 -5.30 5.05
CA ILE A 56 14.33 -3.97 5.30
C ILE A 56 14.03 -3.50 6.72
N LYS A 57 15.08 -3.16 7.48
CA LYS A 57 14.93 -2.64 8.84
C LYS A 57 14.14 -1.32 8.86
N ARG A 58 13.10 -1.30 9.68
CA ARG A 58 12.24 -0.12 9.91
C ARG A 58 12.79 0.86 10.92
N GLY A 59 12.24 2.06 10.85
CA GLY A 59 12.41 3.11 11.83
C GLY A 59 11.61 2.87 13.11
N SER A 60 11.63 3.88 13.99
CA SER A 60 10.89 3.88 15.25
C SER A 60 9.58 4.65 15.11
N TYR A 61 8.52 4.09 15.68
CA TYR A 61 7.18 4.64 15.66
C TYR A 61 6.61 4.74 17.06
N ASN A 62 5.79 5.75 17.30
CA ASN A 62 4.91 5.84 18.47
C ASN A 62 3.48 5.40 18.09
N ASN A 63 2.70 5.05 19.11
CA ASN A 63 1.26 4.77 18.97
C ASN A 63 0.93 3.73 17.87
N GLY A 64 1.63 2.58 17.85
CA GLY A 64 1.23 1.46 17.00
C GLY A 64 1.31 1.70 15.49
N ARG A 65 2.29 2.51 15.03
CA ARG A 65 2.52 2.99 13.63
C ARG A 65 1.81 4.29 13.24
N GLU A 66 1.12 4.94 14.17
CA GLU A 66 0.45 6.22 13.90
C GLU A 66 1.40 7.40 13.76
N GLU A 67 2.56 7.39 14.41
CA GLU A 67 3.53 8.50 14.36
C GLU A 67 4.94 7.99 14.12
N LEU A 68 5.63 8.54 13.12
CA LEU A 68 7.00 8.20 12.79
C LEU A 68 7.95 9.14 13.55
N VAL A 69 8.78 8.56 14.43
CA VAL A 69 9.75 9.30 15.24
C VAL A 69 11.07 9.44 14.50
N GLU A 70 11.53 8.34 13.89
CA GLU A 70 12.78 8.29 13.14
C GLU A 70 12.61 7.35 11.94
N MET A 71 13.03 7.79 10.75
CA MET A 71 13.02 6.98 9.55
C MET A 71 14.16 5.95 9.56
N GLY A 72 13.81 4.67 9.41
CA GLY A 72 14.75 3.60 9.12
C GLY A 72 15.02 3.46 7.62
N HIS A 73 15.58 2.32 7.22
CA HIS A 73 15.86 2.05 5.81
C HIS A 73 14.58 1.79 5.03
N TYR A 74 13.58 1.17 5.66
CA TYR A 74 12.31 0.85 5.01
C TYR A 74 11.59 2.11 4.53
N GLU A 75 11.41 3.09 5.42
CA GLU A 75 10.62 4.28 5.12
C GLU A 75 11.31 5.15 4.07
N LYS A 76 12.65 5.24 4.12
CA LYS A 76 13.45 5.95 3.11
C LYS A 76 13.39 5.25 1.75
N PHE A 77 13.50 3.93 1.76
CA PHE A 77 13.48 3.13 0.55
C PHE A 77 12.12 3.18 -0.13
N ASP A 78 11.04 3.03 0.64
CA ASP A 78 9.68 3.01 0.11
C ASP A 78 9.22 4.40 -0.40
N GLU A 79 9.63 5.48 0.29
CA GLU A 79 9.45 6.85 -0.23
C GLU A 79 10.18 7.03 -1.57
N LEU A 80 11.44 6.59 -1.67
CA LEU A 80 12.22 6.67 -2.90
C LEU A 80 11.59 5.85 -4.03
N LEU A 81 11.11 4.64 -3.71
CA LEU A 81 10.45 3.76 -4.64
C LEU A 81 9.21 4.41 -5.26
N TYR A 82 8.32 4.96 -4.42
CA TYR A 82 7.12 5.66 -4.88
C TYR A 82 7.46 6.90 -5.70
N ALA A 83 8.50 7.64 -5.32
CA ALA A 83 8.98 8.79 -6.09
C ALA A 83 9.49 8.39 -7.48
N LEU A 84 10.33 7.36 -7.58
CA LEU A 84 10.87 6.85 -8.83
C LEU A 84 9.77 6.27 -9.72
N ALA A 85 8.86 5.49 -9.15
CA ALA A 85 7.70 4.98 -9.86
C ALA A 85 6.85 6.10 -10.45
N LYS A 86 6.59 7.16 -9.67
CA LYS A 86 5.79 8.29 -10.16
C LYS A 86 6.45 9.01 -11.35
N LEU A 87 7.79 9.07 -11.38
CA LEU A 87 8.54 9.61 -12.50
C LEU A 87 8.55 8.67 -13.72
N ALA A 88 8.68 7.36 -13.50
CA ALA A 88 8.79 6.36 -14.56
C ALA A 88 7.45 6.09 -15.27
N ILE A 89 6.33 6.15 -14.54
CA ILE A 89 4.98 5.86 -15.06
C ILE A 89 3.96 6.95 -14.67
N PRO A 90 4.18 8.22 -15.07
CA PRO A 90 3.46 9.37 -14.52
C PRO A 90 1.96 9.35 -14.79
N THR A 91 1.54 8.72 -15.89
CA THR A 91 0.13 8.65 -16.33
C THR A 91 -0.64 7.48 -15.73
N ILE A 92 0.02 6.56 -15.03
CA ILE A 92 -0.62 5.40 -14.40
C ILE A 92 -0.86 5.70 -12.92
N SER A 93 -2.03 5.33 -12.40
CA SER A 93 -2.33 5.54 -10.99
C SER A 93 -1.47 4.65 -10.09
N ILE A 94 -0.83 5.24 -9.10
CA ILE A 94 -0.08 4.51 -8.07
C ILE A 94 -0.98 4.33 -6.84
N VAL A 95 -1.04 3.10 -6.35
CA VAL A 95 -1.85 2.73 -5.17
C VAL A 95 -0.96 2.60 -3.94
N SER A 96 -1.22 3.39 -2.90
CA SER A 96 -0.79 3.08 -1.53
C SER A 96 -1.85 2.20 -0.86
N SER A 97 -1.42 1.23 -0.05
CA SER A 97 -2.33 0.27 0.57
C SER A 97 -2.17 0.24 2.07
N GLU A 98 -3.24 -0.06 2.79
CA GLU A 98 -3.24 -0.17 4.26
C GLU A 98 -2.46 -1.38 4.78
N ARG A 99 -1.64 -2.03 3.95
CA ARG A 99 -0.53 -2.84 4.43
C ARG A 99 0.50 -1.98 5.16
N ASP A 100 0.65 -0.72 4.77
CA ASP A 100 1.52 0.24 5.45
C ASP A 100 0.81 0.96 6.58
N GLY A 101 1.57 1.23 7.66
CA GLY A 101 1.06 2.00 8.78
C GLY A 101 0.69 3.46 8.42
N PRO A 102 -0.22 4.11 9.16
CA PRO A 102 -0.72 5.45 8.83
C PRO A 102 0.36 6.52 8.67
N ALA A 103 1.42 6.47 9.48
CA ALA A 103 2.53 7.41 9.35
C ALA A 103 3.30 7.26 8.03
N MET A 104 3.50 6.02 7.56
CA MET A 104 4.12 5.77 6.27
C MET A 104 3.20 6.20 5.12
N LEU A 105 1.91 5.88 5.22
CA LEU A 105 0.92 6.29 4.21
C LEU A 105 0.88 7.81 4.02
N ARG A 106 1.02 8.61 5.09
CA ARG A 106 1.08 10.08 4.97
C ARG A 106 2.30 10.58 4.18
N ILE A 107 3.40 9.83 4.17
CA ILE A 107 4.58 10.10 3.33
C ILE A 107 4.24 9.73 1.87
N LEU A 108 3.69 8.54 1.66
CA LEU A 108 3.38 7.99 0.34
C LEU A 108 2.27 8.75 -0.39
N ASP A 109 1.34 9.40 0.34
CA ASP A 109 0.25 10.20 -0.23
C ASP A 109 0.74 11.30 -1.19
N LYS A 110 2.00 11.74 -1.07
CA LYS A 110 2.61 12.73 -1.99
C LYS A 110 2.80 12.19 -3.40
N TYR A 111 2.92 10.88 -3.53
CA TYR A 111 3.29 10.18 -4.78
C TYR A 111 2.15 9.30 -5.30
N ALA A 112 1.41 8.69 -4.38
CA ALA A 112 0.25 7.87 -4.69
C ALA A 112 -0.90 8.73 -5.22
N THR A 113 -1.63 8.21 -6.20
CA THR A 113 -2.85 8.84 -6.73
C THR A 113 -4.12 8.17 -6.23
N CYS A 114 -3.98 6.99 -5.63
CA CYS A 114 -5.05 6.21 -5.04
C CYS A 114 -4.57 5.62 -3.72
N THR A 115 -5.46 5.52 -2.74
CA THR A 115 -5.19 4.80 -1.49
C THR A 115 -6.35 3.87 -1.20
N THR A 116 -6.06 2.70 -0.61
CA THR A 116 -7.12 1.89 -0.01
C THR A 116 -7.51 2.46 1.37
N LEU A 117 -8.76 2.24 1.78
CA LEU A 117 -9.30 2.67 3.06
C LEU A 117 -10.18 1.57 3.67
N ASN A 118 -10.11 1.43 4.99
CA ASN A 118 -10.87 0.46 5.77
C ASN A 118 -10.74 -0.98 5.23
N VAL A 119 -9.52 -1.40 4.90
CA VAL A 119 -9.21 -2.76 4.44
C VAL A 119 -9.15 -3.70 5.64
N HIS A 120 -9.84 -4.84 5.54
CA HIS A 120 -9.74 -5.97 6.47
C HIS A 120 -9.47 -7.22 5.64
N SER A 121 -8.27 -7.78 5.78
CA SER A 121 -7.67 -8.68 4.78
C SER A 121 -8.04 -10.17 4.89
N GLY A 122 -9.23 -10.49 5.37
CA GLY A 122 -9.77 -11.84 5.43
C GLY A 122 -11.15 -11.97 4.78
N VAL A 123 -11.55 -13.22 4.52
CA VAL A 123 -12.81 -13.54 3.85
C VAL A 123 -13.97 -13.29 4.81
N GLY A 124 -14.73 -12.24 4.55
CA GLY A 124 -15.89 -11.87 5.37
C GLY A 124 -15.57 -10.93 6.53
N ASP A 125 -14.33 -10.45 6.65
CA ASP A 125 -13.91 -9.62 7.79
C ASP A 125 -14.67 -8.30 7.84
N ASN A 126 -14.98 -7.72 6.67
CA ASN A 126 -15.83 -6.55 6.57
C ASN A 126 -17.26 -6.81 7.07
N ALA A 127 -17.75 -8.07 7.07
CA ALA A 127 -19.07 -8.39 7.58
C ALA A 127 -19.17 -8.13 9.09
N ASN A 128 -18.07 -8.28 9.83
CA ASN A 128 -18.02 -7.96 11.27
C ASN A 128 -18.28 -6.47 11.57
N ILE A 129 -18.00 -5.58 10.62
CA ILE A 129 -18.31 -4.15 10.72
C ILE A 129 -19.83 -3.91 10.68
N PHE A 130 -20.57 -4.76 9.95
CA PHE A 130 -22.00 -4.65 9.76
C PHE A 130 -22.82 -5.55 10.72
N CYS A 131 -22.20 -6.58 11.30
CA CYS A 131 -22.83 -7.50 12.24
C CYS A 131 -22.82 -6.93 13.68
N ARG A 132 -23.97 -6.43 14.14
CA ARG A 132 -24.13 -5.79 15.46
C ARG A 132 -23.88 -6.71 16.68
N ASN A 133 -23.83 -8.04 16.50
CA ASN A 133 -23.86 -9.02 17.60
C ASN A 133 -22.77 -10.10 17.53
N GLY A 134 -21.65 -9.88 16.84
CA GLY A 134 -20.54 -10.85 16.83
C GLY A 134 -20.80 -12.18 16.10
N GLU A 135 -21.91 -12.28 15.37
CA GLU A 135 -22.30 -13.48 14.60
C GLU A 135 -21.36 -13.77 13.39
N GLY A 136 -20.54 -12.81 12.97
CA GLY A 136 -19.53 -12.98 11.90
C GLY A 136 -18.13 -13.38 12.38
N SER A 137 -17.92 -13.60 13.68
CA SER A 137 -16.61 -13.77 14.31
C SER A 137 -15.84 -15.05 13.93
N LYS A 138 -16.41 -15.94 13.11
CA LYS A 138 -15.92 -17.32 12.92
C LYS A 138 -15.17 -17.61 11.63
N VAL A 139 -14.85 -16.62 10.81
CA VAL A 139 -14.08 -16.85 9.58
C VAL A 139 -12.89 -15.92 9.58
N HIS A 140 -11.74 -16.38 10.09
CA HIS A 140 -10.52 -15.59 10.01
C HIS A 140 -9.34 -16.48 9.64
N PHE A 141 -8.92 -16.34 8.38
CA PHE A 141 -7.56 -16.63 7.95
C PHE A 141 -6.95 -15.27 7.60
N GLU A 142 -6.13 -14.72 8.49
CA GLU A 142 -5.48 -13.43 8.28
C GLU A 142 -4.42 -13.55 7.18
N GLN A 143 -4.70 -13.01 5.99
CA GLN A 143 -3.82 -13.13 4.82
C GLN A 143 -2.62 -12.18 4.85
N THR A 144 -2.73 -11.06 5.59
CA THR A 144 -1.68 -10.04 5.73
C THR A 144 -1.96 -9.21 6.98
N THR A 145 -0.93 -8.54 7.50
CA THR A 145 -1.15 -7.43 8.44
C THR A 145 -1.63 -6.22 7.65
N ASP A 146 -2.67 -5.56 8.16
CA ASP A 146 -3.22 -4.30 7.69
C ASP A 146 -3.42 -3.31 8.84
N PHE A 147 -3.52 -2.03 8.48
CA PHE A 147 -3.72 -0.88 9.36
C PHE A 147 -4.95 -0.11 8.86
N PRO A 148 -6.18 -0.63 9.11
CA PRO A 148 -7.39 -0.02 8.59
C PRO A 148 -7.56 1.41 9.12
N ARG A 149 -7.74 2.38 8.21
CA ARG A 149 -8.05 3.77 8.57
C ARG A 149 -9.51 4.08 8.26
N GLU A 150 -10.14 4.80 9.17
CA GLU A 150 -11.53 5.20 9.00
C GLU A 150 -11.66 6.20 7.82
N PRO A 151 -12.55 5.98 6.84
CA PRO A 151 -12.60 6.78 5.62
C PRO A 151 -12.88 8.27 5.83
N ILE A 152 -13.80 8.64 6.72
CA ILE A 152 -14.19 10.04 6.95
C ILE A 152 -13.06 10.81 7.64
N LYS A 153 -12.45 10.24 8.68
CA LYS A 153 -11.30 10.78 9.41
C LYS A 153 -10.12 10.94 8.47
N THR A 154 -9.85 9.95 7.63
CA THR A 154 -8.75 10.01 6.66
C THR A 154 -8.99 11.09 5.61
N LYS A 155 -10.22 11.22 5.10
CA LYS A 155 -10.60 12.31 4.19
C LYS A 155 -10.34 13.68 4.82
N GLN A 156 -10.78 13.88 6.06
CA GLN A 156 -10.58 15.15 6.77
C GLN A 156 -9.09 15.45 7.01
N ASP A 157 -8.28 14.45 7.35
CA ASP A 157 -6.84 14.59 7.50
C ASP A 157 -6.16 14.99 6.17
N MET A 158 -6.51 14.32 5.07
CA MET A 158 -5.99 14.66 3.74
C MET A 158 -6.34 16.09 3.33
N ILE A 159 -7.57 16.55 3.59
CA ILE A 159 -7.98 17.94 3.34
C ILE A 159 -7.13 18.92 4.16
N LYS A 160 -6.88 18.62 5.44
CA LYS A 160 -6.03 19.45 6.31
C LYS A 160 -4.58 19.54 5.79
N ARG A 161 -4.09 18.49 5.13
CA ARG A 161 -2.77 18.44 4.49
C ARG A 161 -2.74 19.05 3.07
N GLY A 162 -3.86 19.57 2.58
CA GLY A 162 -3.94 20.27 1.29
C GLY A 162 -4.33 19.40 0.09
N TYR A 163 -4.78 18.16 0.30
CA TYR A 163 -5.26 17.29 -0.78
C TYR A 163 -6.76 17.47 -1.06
N ASN A 164 -7.21 17.08 -2.26
CA ASN A 164 -8.62 17.01 -2.63
C ASN A 164 -9.06 15.54 -2.88
N PRO A 165 -9.26 14.74 -1.81
CA PRO A 165 -9.59 13.32 -1.94
C PRO A 165 -11.01 13.10 -2.47
N ILE A 166 -11.14 12.21 -3.45
CA ILE A 166 -12.41 11.71 -3.97
C ILE A 166 -12.66 10.32 -3.36
N LEU A 167 -13.73 10.18 -2.57
CA LEU A 167 -14.13 8.87 -2.04
C LEU A 167 -15.04 8.18 -3.05
N ASN A 168 -14.58 7.03 -3.55
CA ASN A 168 -15.41 6.10 -4.32
C ASN A 168 -15.87 5.01 -3.34
N ILE A 169 -17.06 5.19 -2.77
CA ILE A 169 -17.70 4.25 -1.83
C ILE A 169 -18.74 3.44 -2.60
#